data_AF-A0A1H8H0P4-F1
#
_entry.id   AF-A0A1H8H0P4-F1
#
_cell.length_a   1.000
_cell.length_b   1.000
_cell.length_c   1.000
_cell.angle_alpha   90.00
_cell.angle_beta   90.00
_cell.angle_gamma   90.00
#
_symmetry.space_group_name_H-M   'P 1'
#
loop_
_entity.id
_entity.type
_entity.pdbx_description
1 polymer ?
#
loop_
_entity_poly.entity_id
_entity_poly.type
_entity_poly.pdbx_seq_one_letter_code
_entity_poly.pdbx_strand_id
1 'polypeptide(L)'
;MGANKEKQNLRYKKVSSRVDKKVRYDGFNKEEVKIIKIHKKYEQFEKELNNFWAYAPRNENNSVAWDKLSEAEISMFEHINKQKEKTLKQIVKYEENGFDVDKIMHIFKQLNIRSVCY
;
A
#
# COMPACT_ATOMS: atom_id res chain seq x y z
N MET A 1 2.00 -40.59 15.97
CA MET A 1 1.57 -39.17 16.09
C MET A 1 1.77 -38.39 14.78
N GLY A 2 1.20 -38.83 13.64
CA GLY A 2 1.45 -38.21 12.31
C GLY A 2 0.29 -37.37 11.75
N ALA A 3 -0.96 -37.77 12.03
CA ALA A 3 -2.16 -37.18 11.41
C ALA A 3 -2.39 -35.69 11.72
N ASN A 4 -1.88 -35.19 12.85
CA ASN A 4 -2.06 -33.79 13.23
C ASN A 4 -1.10 -32.86 12.45
N LYS A 5 0.10 -33.36 12.13
CA LYS A 5 1.13 -32.64 11.37
C LYS A 5 0.75 -32.53 9.90
N GLU A 6 0.15 -33.58 9.34
CA GLU A 6 -0.38 -33.57 7.96
C GLU A 6 -1.53 -32.59 7.78
N LYS A 7 -2.47 -32.52 8.74
CA LYS A 7 -3.57 -31.55 8.71
C LYS A 7 -3.07 -30.10 8.81
N GLN A 8 -2.07 -29.83 9.65
CA GLN A 8 -1.42 -28.51 9.72
C GLN A 8 -0.72 -28.15 8.41
N ASN A 9 0.04 -29.08 7.81
CA ASN A 9 0.73 -28.84 6.54
C ASN A 9 -0.26 -28.57 5.39
N LEU A 10 -1.40 -29.27 5.34
CA LEU A 10 -2.47 -29.01 4.38
C LEU A 10 -3.12 -27.64 4.56
N ARG A 11 -3.35 -27.21 5.82
CA ARG A 11 -3.84 -25.86 6.12
C ARG A 11 -2.83 -24.80 5.69
N TYR A 12 -1.56 -24.98 6.03
CA TYR A 12 -0.48 -24.06 5.63
C TYR A 12 -0.34 -23.96 4.12
N LYS A 13 -0.36 -25.09 3.39
CA LYS A 13 -0.32 -25.12 1.93
C LYS A 13 -1.51 -24.39 1.30
N LYS A 14 -2.72 -24.58 1.84
CA LYS A 14 -3.92 -23.85 1.38
C LYS A 14 -3.82 -22.34 1.65
N VAL A 15 -3.27 -21.93 2.79
CA VAL A 15 -3.05 -20.51 3.12
C VAL A 15 -1.97 -19.90 2.22
N SER A 16 -0.81 -20.54 2.09
CA SER A 16 0.28 -20.11 1.20
C SER A 16 -0.20 -19.95 -0.24
N SER A 17 -0.97 -20.91 -0.78
CA SER A 17 -1.52 -20.81 -2.14
C SER A 17 -2.48 -19.64 -2.35
N ARG A 18 -3.06 -19.08 -1.28
CA ARG A 18 -3.90 -17.87 -1.32
C ARG A 18 -3.05 -16.58 -1.24
N VAL A 19 -1.90 -16.63 -0.58
CA VAL A 19 -0.94 -15.53 -0.49
C VAL A 19 -0.19 -15.32 -1.81
N ASP A 20 0.07 -16.39 -2.56
CA ASP A 20 0.84 -16.33 -3.82
C ASP A 20 -0.02 -16.05 -5.08
N LYS A 21 -1.31 -15.72 -4.94
CA LYS A 21 -2.16 -15.41 -6.09
C LYS A 21 -1.65 -14.16 -6.83
N LYS A 22 -1.21 -14.31 -8.08
CA LYS A 22 -0.82 -13.19 -8.95
C LYS A 22 -1.89 -12.09 -8.98
N VAL A 23 -1.45 -10.83 -8.95
CA VAL A 23 -2.34 -9.66 -9.09
C VAL A 23 -3.01 -9.72 -10.47
N ARG A 24 -4.33 -9.62 -10.50
CA ARG A 24 -5.11 -9.63 -11.72
C ARG A 24 -5.46 -8.22 -12.14
N TYR A 25 -5.38 -7.99 -13.45
CA TYR A 25 -5.77 -6.76 -14.12
C TYR A 25 -6.82 -7.05 -15.22
N ASP A 26 -7.51 -8.18 -15.12
CA ASP A 26 -8.49 -8.61 -16.11
C ASP A 26 -9.63 -7.59 -16.16
N GLY A 27 -9.99 -7.14 -17.38
CA GLY A 27 -11.03 -6.14 -17.60
C GLY A 27 -10.59 -4.68 -17.47
N PHE A 28 -9.30 -4.40 -17.23
CA PHE A 28 -8.78 -3.03 -17.21
C PHE A 28 -8.01 -2.67 -18.48
N ASN A 29 -8.24 -1.45 -18.96
CA ASN A 29 -7.49 -0.84 -20.04
C ASN A 29 -6.09 -0.40 -19.56
N LYS A 30 -5.18 -0.14 -20.51
CA LYS A 30 -3.78 0.24 -20.20
C LYS A 30 -3.68 1.47 -19.31
N GLU A 31 -4.61 2.42 -19.43
CA GLU A 31 -4.66 3.64 -18.63
C GLU A 31 -5.17 3.37 -17.22
N GLU A 32 -6.22 2.57 -17.08
CA GLU A 32 -6.74 2.15 -15.77
C GLU A 32 -5.70 1.34 -15.00
N VAL A 33 -4.92 0.48 -15.67
CA VAL A 33 -3.79 -0.22 -15.05
C VAL A 33 -2.71 0.75 -14.56
N LYS A 34 -2.44 1.84 -15.29
CA LYS A 34 -1.52 2.89 -14.82
C LYS A 34 -2.07 3.59 -13.59
N ILE A 35 -3.35 3.97 -13.61
CA ILE A 35 -4.04 4.59 -12.47
C ILE A 35 -3.95 3.71 -11.23
N ILE A 36 -4.26 2.41 -11.36
CA ILE A 36 -4.16 1.44 -10.25
C ILE A 36 -2.75 1.39 -9.68
N LYS A 37 -1.72 1.35 -10.53
CA LYS A 37 -0.32 1.30 -10.08
C LYS A 37 0.09 2.60 -9.37
N ILE A 38 -0.32 3.75 -9.89
CA ILE A 38 -0.06 5.07 -9.29
C ILE A 38 -0.75 5.15 -7.93
N HIS A 39 -2.02 4.77 -7.85
CA HIS A 39 -2.78 4.78 -6.60
C HIS A 39 -2.18 3.84 -5.55
N LYS A 40 -1.75 2.62 -5.94
CA LYS A 40 -1.03 1.72 -5.01
C LYS A 40 0.28 2.31 -4.51
N LYS A 41 1.01 3.02 -5.37
CA LYS A 41 2.24 3.71 -4.97
C LYS A 41 1.95 4.85 -4.00
N TYR A 42 0.85 5.57 -4.20
CA TYR A 42 0.37 6.57 -3.25
C TYR A 42 0.03 5.93 -1.89
N GLU A 43 -0.76 4.85 -1.85
CA GLU A 43 -1.07 4.10 -0.62
C GLU A 43 0.21 3.60 0.09
N GLN A 44 1.23 3.21 -0.66
CA GLN A 44 2.53 2.82 -0.10
C GLN A 44 3.23 4.00 0.58
N PHE A 45 3.30 5.17 -0.06
CA PHE A 45 3.91 6.35 0.57
C PHE A 45 3.13 6.81 1.80
N GLU A 46 1.81 6.70 1.81
CA GLU A 46 1.03 6.97 3.03
C GLU A 46 1.38 6.02 4.16
N LYS A 47 1.54 4.73 3.85
CA LYS A 47 1.96 3.74 4.84
C LYS A 47 3.36 4.04 5.37
N GLU A 48 4.30 4.39 4.51
CA GLU A 48 5.67 4.74 4.90
C GLU A 48 5.71 6.00 5.76
N LEU A 49 4.93 7.04 5.43
CA LEU A 49 4.80 8.23 6.27
C LEU A 49 4.13 7.91 7.61
N ASN A 50 3.07 7.11 7.63
CA ASN A 50 2.43 6.69 8.87
C ASN A 50 3.39 5.90 9.77
N ASN A 51 4.22 5.04 9.18
CA ASN A 51 5.28 4.36 9.90
C ASN A 51 6.29 5.38 10.46
N PHE A 52 6.72 6.36 9.67
CA PHE A 52 7.60 7.43 10.16
C PHE A 52 6.98 8.15 11.35
N TRP A 53 5.72 8.59 11.28
CA TRP A 53 5.03 9.27 12.38
C TRP A 53 4.82 8.42 13.63
N ALA A 54 4.77 7.09 13.48
CA ALA A 54 4.65 6.15 14.59
C ALA A 54 5.97 5.99 15.37
N TYR A 55 7.12 6.08 14.69
CA TYR A 55 8.44 5.90 15.30
C TYR A 55 9.22 7.20 15.52
N ALA A 56 8.78 8.31 14.95
CA ALA A 56 9.45 9.60 15.08
C ALA A 56 9.55 10.02 16.56
N PRO A 57 10.74 10.46 17.03
CA PRO A 57 10.92 10.94 18.39
C PRO A 57 10.03 12.15 18.62
N ARG A 58 9.45 12.26 19.82
CA ARG A 58 8.55 13.35 20.20
C ARG A 58 9.13 14.19 21.33
N ASN A 59 8.77 15.46 21.32
CA ASN A 59 9.00 16.39 22.43
C ASN A 59 7.89 16.24 23.48
N GLU A 60 8.06 16.89 24.63
CA GLU A 60 7.09 16.84 25.75
C GLU A 60 5.70 17.37 25.37
N ASN A 61 5.62 18.22 24.35
CA ASN A 61 4.38 18.75 23.76
C ASN A 61 3.77 17.83 22.68
N ASN A 62 4.24 16.59 22.54
CA ASN A 62 3.86 15.61 21.51
C ASN A 62 4.19 16.02 20.06
N SER A 63 4.89 17.13 19.82
CA SER A 63 5.40 17.48 18.49
C SER A 63 6.57 16.59 18.11
N VAL A 64 6.81 16.43 16.81
CA VAL A 64 7.97 15.69 16.31
C VAL A 64 9.24 16.46 16.66
N ALA A 65 10.17 15.76 17.31
CA ALA A 65 11.47 16.29 17.71
C ALA A 65 12.44 16.21 16.52
N TRP A 66 12.28 17.12 15.55
CA TRP A 66 13.10 17.15 14.34
C TRP A 66 14.61 17.21 14.63
N ASP A 67 15.01 17.90 15.69
CA ASP A 67 16.41 18.05 16.11
C ASP A 67 17.05 16.73 16.58
N LYS A 68 16.24 15.72 16.92
CA LYS A 68 16.72 14.39 17.35
C LYS A 68 16.81 13.39 16.20
N LEU A 69 16.30 13.75 15.01
CA LEU A 69 16.41 12.91 13.82
C LEU A 69 17.75 13.13 13.14
N SER A 70 18.30 12.08 12.57
CA SER A 70 19.48 12.20 11.70
C SER A 70 19.12 12.90 10.40
N GLU A 71 20.11 13.55 9.77
CA GLU A 71 19.94 14.18 8.44
C GLU A 71 19.42 13.16 7.39
N ALA A 72 19.83 11.90 7.51
CA ALA A 72 19.37 10.83 6.62
C ALA A 72 17.86 10.55 6.77
N GLU A 73 17.35 10.52 8.01
CA GLU A 73 15.92 10.32 8.28
C GLU A 73 15.08 11.51 7.79
N ILE A 74 15.58 12.73 8.00
CA ILE A 74 14.93 13.95 7.51
C ILE A 74 14.89 13.94 5.98
N SER A 75 16.01 13.64 5.32
CA SER A 75 16.08 13.55 3.86
C SER A 75 15.15 12.46 3.30
N MET A 76 15.07 11.31 3.97
CA MET A 76 14.16 10.24 3.59
C MET A 76 12.69 10.68 3.72
N PHE A 77 12.34 11.36 4.81
CA PHE A 77 11.00 11.91 5.02
C PHE A 77 10.63 12.91 3.90
N GLU A 78 11.50 13.86 3.61
CA GLU A 78 11.28 14.85 2.55
C GLU A 78 11.13 14.19 1.18
N HIS A 79 11.95 13.19 0.88
CA HIS A 79 11.86 12.44 -0.36
C HIS A 79 10.51 11.75 -0.49
N ILE A 80 10.09 11.01 0.54
CA ILE A 80 8.81 10.29 0.54
C ILE A 80 7.65 11.28 0.40
N ASN A 81 7.67 12.38 1.15
CA ASN A 81 6.61 13.38 1.11
C ASN A 81 6.49 14.03 -0.29
N LYS A 82 7.64 14.42 -0.88
CA LYS A 82 7.68 14.98 -2.24
C LYS A 82 7.18 13.99 -3.29
N GLN A 83 7.49 12.70 -3.15
CA GLN A 83 6.97 11.68 -4.05
C GLN A 83 5.47 11.47 -3.85
N LYS A 84 4.97 11.45 -2.61
CA LYS A 84 3.53 11.40 -2.31
C LYS A 84 2.79 12.53 -3.03
N GLU A 85 3.23 13.77 -2.87
CA GLU A 85 2.59 14.93 -3.52
C GLU A 85 2.59 14.84 -5.05
N LYS A 86 3.71 14.43 -5.65
CA LYS A 86 3.78 14.22 -7.10
C LYS A 86 2.79 13.17 -7.57
N THR A 87 2.65 12.09 -6.80
CA THR A 87 1.75 10.98 -7.13
C THR A 87 0.29 11.43 -6.98
N LEU A 88 -0.03 12.20 -5.95
CA LEU A 88 -1.36 12.79 -5.75
C LEU A 88 -1.75 13.71 -6.92
N LYS A 89 -0.85 14.60 -7.35
CA LYS A 89 -1.09 15.46 -8.53
C LYS A 89 -1.37 14.68 -9.80
N GLN A 90 -0.73 13.51 -9.96
CA GLN A 90 -1.02 12.62 -11.09
C GLN A 90 -2.42 12.02 -10.98
N ILE A 91 -2.84 11.57 -9.79
CA ILE A 91 -4.18 11.02 -9.54
C ILE A 91 -5.24 12.08 -9.87
N VAL A 92 -5.11 13.29 -9.31
CA VAL A 92 -6.05 14.40 -9.57
C VAL A 92 -6.13 14.71 -11.06
N LYS A 93 -4.99 14.73 -11.77
CA LYS A 93 -5.00 14.93 -13.23
C LYS A 93 -5.77 13.84 -13.98
N TYR A 94 -5.74 12.58 -13.52
CA TYR A 94 -6.55 11.52 -14.13
C TYR A 94 -8.04 11.70 -13.84
N GLU A 95 -8.41 12.16 -12.64
CA GLU A 95 -9.79 12.50 -12.29
C GLU A 95 -10.31 13.66 -13.16
N GLU A 96 -9.51 14.70 -13.35
CA GLU A 96 -9.82 15.83 -14.25
C GLU A 96 -10.01 15.39 -15.71
N ASN A 97 -9.31 14.33 -16.15
CA ASN A 97 -9.47 13.74 -17.48
C ASN A 97 -10.72 12.83 -17.60
N GLY A 98 -11.54 12.73 -16.55
CA GLY A 98 -12.80 11.97 -16.56
C GLY A 98 -12.68 10.51 -16.11
N PHE A 99 -11.54 10.10 -15.55
CA PHE A 99 -11.42 8.76 -14.95
C PHE A 99 -11.99 8.75 -13.54
N ASP A 100 -12.90 7.82 -13.26
CA ASP A 100 -13.39 7.55 -11.92
C ASP A 100 -12.40 6.61 -11.18
N VAL A 101 -11.40 7.23 -10.54
CA VAL A 101 -10.32 6.51 -9.85
C VAL A 101 -10.85 5.64 -8.71
N ASP A 102 -11.83 6.13 -7.96
CA ASP A 102 -12.46 5.41 -6.85
C ASP A 102 -13.14 4.13 -7.33
N LYS A 103 -13.93 4.22 -8.40
CA LYS A 103 -14.59 3.05 -9.00
C LYS A 103 -13.58 2.06 -9.55
N ILE A 104 -12.55 2.51 -10.26
CA ILE A 104 -11.48 1.66 -10.78
C ILE A 104 -10.80 0.90 -9.63
N MET A 105 -10.46 1.61 -8.55
CA MET A 105 -9.82 1.02 -7.38
C MET A 105 -10.74 0.07 -6.61
N HIS A 106 -12.05 0.37 -6.55
CA HIS A 106 -13.04 -0.50 -5.94
C HIS A 106 -13.13 -1.84 -6.68
N ILE A 107 -13.30 -1.81 -8.01
CA ILE A 107 -13.34 -3.00 -8.85
C ILE A 107 -12.03 -3.78 -8.74
N PHE A 108 -10.89 -3.07 -8.76
CA PHE A 108 -9.57 -3.71 -8.64
C PHE A 108 -9.42 -4.41 -7.29
N LYS A 109 -9.85 -3.77 -6.19
CA LYS A 109 -9.84 -4.35 -4.85
C LYS A 109 -10.73 -5.57 -4.81
N GLN A 110 -11.97 -5.51 -5.32
CA GLN A 110 -12.89 -6.65 -5.43
C GLN A 110 -12.29 -7.85 -6.17
N LEU A 111 -11.71 -7.62 -7.35
CA LEU A 111 -11.07 -8.66 -8.16
C LEU A 111 -9.87 -9.30 -7.46
N ASN A 112 -9.20 -8.55 -6.60
CA ASN A 112 -7.99 -8.98 -5.89
C ASN A 112 -8.21 -9.22 -4.39
N ILE A 113 -9.47 -9.38 -3.93
CA ILE A 113 -9.74 -9.73 -2.53
C ILE A 113 -9.11 -11.09 -2.24
N ARG A 114 -8.16 -11.08 -1.30
CA ARG A 114 -7.59 -12.28 -0.69
C ARG A 114 -8.22 -12.45 0.68
N SER A 115 -9.47 -12.91 0.72
CA SER A 115 -10.09 -13.27 1.99
C SER A 115 -9.34 -14.47 2.59
N VAL A 116 -8.64 -14.21 3.69
CA VAL A 116 -8.12 -15.23 4.58
C VAL A 116 -8.83 -15.00 5.91
N CYS A 117 -9.95 -15.69 6.13
CA CYS A 117 -10.44 -15.87 7.50
C CYS A 117 -9.44 -16.81 8.19
N TYR A 118 -8.87 -16.33 9.30
CA TYR A 118 -8.06 -17.11 10.23
C TYR A 118 -8.96 -17.93 11.15
#